data_AF-A0A535ILH0-F1
#
_entry.id   AF-A0A535ILH0-F1
#
_cell.length_a   1.000
_cell.length_b   1.000
_cell.length_c   1.000
_cell.angle_alpha   90.00
_cell.angle_beta   90.00
_cell.angle_gamma   90.00
#
_symmetry.space_group_name_H-M   'P 1'
#
loop_
_entity.id
_entity.type
_entity.pdbx_description
1 polymer ?
#
loop_
_entity_poly.entity_id
_entity_poly.type
_entity_poly.pdbx_seq_one_letter_code
_entity_poly.pdbx_strand_id
1 'polypeptide(L)'
;MTTTTIPVIYQDHHLLIVNKPAGLVIHPTYKNVDGTMWNALLADLAQLGADDWQPPVLPDEPEWAGAPPHIQSMLRQKRIEKQWKEDGLLPRPCLLHRLDKDTSGIVALARTERSRRHLVRQFQDHSIVKRYLAVVQQGAPAWAQPRATFTIAKRSPEGSMHQERVITLAQNEEFVLDGPLQRDPDDRRRSIVGPAGQTAQTLVKVLVVSQPFTLLEVHLVTGRTHQIRAHLAALGYPIVGDTIYAPSTVPGTPQAMMRRQFLHAYSLELWRYPD
;
A
#
# COMPACT_ATOMS: atom_id res chain seq x y z
N MET A 1 -4.21 28.28 0.06
CA MET A 1 -3.71 26.89 0.12
C MET A 1 -4.25 26.17 -1.10
N THR A 2 -3.41 25.63 -1.96
CA THR A 2 -3.85 24.84 -3.13
C THR A 2 -4.49 23.54 -2.61
N THR A 3 -5.80 23.40 -2.73
CA THR A 3 -6.52 22.16 -2.43
C THR A 3 -6.00 21.08 -3.38
N THR A 4 -5.24 20.13 -2.84
CA THR A 4 -4.72 19.00 -3.63
C THR A 4 -5.82 17.96 -3.72
N THR A 5 -6.53 17.92 -4.84
CA THR A 5 -7.58 16.92 -5.05
C THR A 5 -6.98 15.52 -5.09
N ILE A 6 -7.56 14.60 -4.32
CA ILE A 6 -7.12 13.19 -4.28
C ILE A 6 -8.00 12.37 -5.22
N PRO A 7 -7.44 11.77 -6.29
CA PRO A 7 -8.23 10.97 -7.23
C PRO A 7 -8.85 9.74 -6.54
N VAL A 8 -10.18 9.62 -6.63
CA VAL A 8 -10.92 8.43 -6.22
C VAL A 8 -10.88 7.41 -7.37
N ILE A 9 -10.44 6.19 -7.07
CA ILE A 9 -10.39 5.07 -8.04
C ILE A 9 -11.67 4.24 -7.97
N TYR A 10 -12.18 4.03 -6.75
CA TYR A 10 -13.34 3.20 -6.49
C TYR A 10 -14.02 3.64 -5.19
N GLN A 11 -15.35 3.61 -5.17
CA GLN A 11 -16.14 3.98 -4.01
C GLN A 11 -17.47 3.22 -4.02
N ASP A 12 -17.82 2.65 -2.87
CA ASP A 12 -19.14 2.04 -2.61
C ASP A 12 -19.52 2.20 -1.12
N HIS A 13 -20.53 1.49 -0.64
CA HIS A 13 -20.96 1.54 0.76
C HIS A 13 -19.87 1.19 1.78
N HIS A 14 -18.97 0.25 1.47
CA HIS A 14 -17.99 -0.29 2.41
C HIS A 14 -16.58 0.27 2.22
N LEU A 15 -16.22 0.70 1.02
CA LEU A 15 -14.85 0.98 0.63
C LEU A 15 -14.72 2.30 -0.12
N LEU A 16 -13.61 2.96 0.16
CA LEU A 16 -13.12 4.10 -0.63
C LEU A 16 -11.65 3.82 -0.98
N ILE A 17 -11.35 3.75 -2.27
CA ILE A 17 -10.02 3.53 -2.80
C ILE A 17 -9.57 4.77 -3.54
N VAL A 18 -8.40 5.27 -3.17
CA VAL A 18 -7.82 6.50 -3.75
C VAL A 18 -6.45 6.26 -4.35
N ASN A 19 -6.08 7.08 -5.32
CA ASN A 19 -4.72 7.13 -5.87
C ASN A 19 -3.92 8.24 -5.18
N LYS A 20 -3.08 7.90 -4.21
CA LYS A 20 -2.26 8.88 -3.51
C LYS A 20 -1.18 9.44 -4.44
N PRO A 21 -1.10 10.76 -4.66
CA PRO A 21 0.03 11.36 -5.37
C PRO A 21 1.32 11.21 -4.54
N ALA A 22 2.47 11.18 -5.22
CA ALA A 22 3.76 11.29 -4.54
C ALA A 22 3.95 12.72 -3.96
N GLY A 23 4.79 12.86 -2.94
CA GLY A 23 5.03 14.14 -2.26
C GLY A 23 4.10 14.41 -1.08
N LEU A 24 3.06 13.60 -0.91
CA LEU A 24 2.02 13.81 0.11
C LEU A 24 2.14 12.80 1.25
N VAL A 25 2.24 13.31 2.48
CA VAL A 25 2.21 12.50 3.70
C VAL A 25 0.81 11.92 3.87
N ILE A 26 0.71 10.65 4.27
CA ILE A 26 -0.54 9.90 4.31
C ILE A 26 -1.53 10.39 5.39
N HIS A 27 -1.08 10.64 6.62
CA HIS A 27 -1.88 11.09 7.76
C HIS A 27 -1.04 11.99 8.67
N PRO A 28 -1.67 12.83 9.53
CA PRO A 28 -0.95 13.72 10.43
C PRO A 28 0.05 13.00 11.33
N THR A 29 1.22 13.59 11.50
CA THR A 29 2.30 13.10 12.37
C THR A 29 2.86 14.27 13.16
N TYR A 30 3.68 14.02 14.18
CA TYR A 30 4.34 15.08 14.96
C TYR A 30 5.19 16.06 14.11
N LYS A 31 5.63 15.66 12.90
CA LYS A 31 6.39 16.51 11.96
C LYS A 31 5.53 17.15 10.86
N ASN A 32 4.36 16.60 10.59
CA ASN A 32 3.46 17.07 9.54
C ASN A 32 2.05 17.03 10.12
N VAL A 33 1.69 18.09 10.84
CA VAL A 33 0.41 18.17 11.58
C VAL A 33 -0.77 18.37 10.64
N ASP A 34 -0.53 18.97 9.48
CA ASP A 34 -1.48 19.29 8.42
C ASP A 34 -0.87 19.02 7.04
N GLY A 35 -1.59 19.42 5.98
CA GLY A 35 -1.14 19.26 4.60
C GLY A 35 -0.96 17.80 4.18
N THR A 36 -1.66 16.87 4.84
CA THR A 36 -1.60 15.44 4.54
C THR A 36 -2.71 15.02 3.57
N MET A 37 -2.55 13.87 2.93
CA MET A 37 -3.58 13.24 2.09
C MET A 37 -4.90 13.11 2.86
N TRP A 38 -4.82 12.75 4.14
CA TRP A 38 -5.98 12.67 5.01
C TRP A 38 -6.73 13.99 5.14
N ASN A 39 -6.00 15.10 5.34
CA ASN A 39 -6.63 16.41 5.48
C ASN A 39 -7.29 16.85 4.16
N ALA A 40 -6.60 16.64 3.04
CA ALA A 40 -7.12 16.95 1.71
C ALA A 40 -8.38 16.12 1.40
N LEU A 41 -8.33 14.81 1.61
CA LEU A 41 -9.46 13.91 1.35
C LEU A 41 -10.67 14.26 2.21
N LEU A 42 -10.49 14.56 3.50
CA LEU A 42 -11.62 14.95 4.35
C LEU A 42 -12.22 16.30 3.94
N ALA A 43 -11.40 17.24 3.45
CA ALA A 43 -11.90 18.52 2.95
C ALA A 43 -12.70 18.32 1.64
N ASP A 44 -12.19 17.51 0.72
CA ASP A 44 -12.87 17.16 -0.54
C ASP A 44 -14.20 16.45 -0.26
N LEU A 45 -14.21 15.45 0.62
CA LEU A 45 -15.43 14.73 1.01
C LEU A 45 -16.47 15.64 1.69
N ALA A 46 -16.04 16.66 2.44
CA ALA A 46 -16.97 17.62 3.04
C ALA A 46 -17.55 18.60 2.01
N GLN A 47 -16.81 18.91 0.94
CA GLN A 47 -17.26 19.81 -0.14
C GLN A 47 -18.22 19.11 -1.11
N LEU A 48 -18.11 17.80 -1.28
CA LEU A 48 -18.99 17.00 -2.14
C LEU A 48 -20.44 16.91 -1.61
N GLY A 49 -20.78 17.61 -0.51
CA GLY A 49 -22.07 17.51 0.17
C GLY A 49 -22.09 16.32 1.13
N ALA A 50 -23.25 16.01 1.72
CA ALA A 50 -23.44 14.68 2.28
C ALA A 50 -23.28 13.72 1.11
N ASP A 51 -22.09 13.14 0.97
CA ASP A 51 -21.79 12.03 0.09
C ASP A 51 -23.01 11.09 0.13
N ASP A 52 -23.62 10.75 -1.01
CA ASP A 52 -24.80 9.86 -1.14
C ASP A 52 -24.45 8.42 -0.74
N TRP A 53 -23.61 8.28 0.28
CA TRP A 53 -23.24 7.08 0.95
C TRP A 53 -24.48 6.46 1.54
N GLN A 54 -24.99 5.49 0.80
CA GLN A 54 -26.07 4.64 1.22
C GLN A 54 -25.65 3.18 1.01
N PRO A 55 -26.24 2.25 1.77
CA PRO A 55 -26.12 0.84 1.49
C PRO A 55 -26.58 0.57 0.05
N PRO A 56 -26.03 -0.45 -0.61
CA PRO A 56 -26.41 -0.78 -1.98
C PRO A 56 -27.92 -1.02 -2.07
N VAL A 57 -28.54 -0.52 -3.13
CA VAL A 57 -29.95 -0.82 -3.41
C VAL A 57 -30.06 -2.28 -3.84
N LEU A 58 -30.64 -3.10 -2.96
CA LEU A 58 -30.89 -4.51 -3.22
C LEU A 58 -32.27 -4.70 -3.87
N PRO A 59 -32.45 -5.71 -4.75
CA PRO A 59 -33.76 -6.05 -5.29
C PRO A 59 -34.72 -6.43 -4.15
N ASP A 60 -36.01 -6.25 -4.38
CA ASP A 60 -37.03 -6.68 -3.42
C ASP A 60 -36.96 -8.19 -3.20
N GLU A 61 -37.24 -8.64 -1.97
CA GLU A 61 -37.43 -10.08 -1.79
C GLU A 61 -38.64 -10.56 -2.61
N PRO A 62 -38.59 -11.75 -3.22
CA PRO A 62 -39.75 -12.35 -3.91
C PRO A 62 -41.01 -12.39 -3.05
N GLU A 63 -40.85 -12.54 -1.74
CA GLU A 63 -41.92 -12.55 -0.74
C GLU A 63 -42.72 -11.23 -0.66
N TRP A 64 -42.17 -10.13 -1.15
CA TRP A 64 -42.80 -8.80 -1.08
C TRP A 64 -43.73 -8.51 -2.27
N ALA A 65 -43.72 -9.35 -3.31
CA ALA A 65 -44.42 -9.08 -4.58
C ALA A 65 -45.93 -8.80 -4.42
N GLY A 66 -46.58 -9.43 -3.42
CA GLY A 66 -48.00 -9.23 -3.13
C GLY A 66 -48.33 -8.03 -2.24
N ALA A 67 -47.33 -7.35 -1.68
CA ALA A 67 -47.54 -6.23 -0.78
C ALA A 67 -47.89 -4.94 -1.56
N PRO A 68 -48.79 -4.08 -1.04
CA PRO A 68 -49.05 -2.76 -1.65
C PRO A 68 -47.78 -1.90 -1.76
N PRO A 69 -47.68 -0.96 -2.72
CA PRO A 69 -46.47 -0.18 -2.96
C PRO A 69 -45.91 0.56 -1.73
N HIS A 70 -46.78 1.13 -0.90
CA HIS A 70 -46.35 1.83 0.32
C HIS A 70 -45.74 0.87 1.37
N ILE A 71 -46.20 -0.38 1.42
CA ILE A 71 -45.63 -1.42 2.29
C ILE A 71 -44.28 -1.88 1.75
N GLN A 72 -44.13 -2.07 0.43
CA GLN A 72 -42.84 -2.38 -0.18
C GLN A 72 -41.80 -1.29 0.13
N SER A 73 -42.17 -0.01 0.01
CA SER A 73 -41.31 1.12 0.40
C SER A 73 -40.91 1.08 1.87
N MET A 74 -41.85 0.78 2.78
CA MET A 74 -41.55 0.59 4.21
C MET A 74 -40.58 -0.58 4.45
N LEU A 75 -40.74 -1.70 3.75
CA LEU A 75 -39.88 -2.88 3.89
C LEU A 75 -38.45 -2.59 3.38
N ARG A 76 -38.31 -1.91 2.24
CA ARG A 76 -37.00 -1.43 1.74
C ARG A 76 -36.32 -0.53 2.77
N GLN A 77 -37.05 0.43 3.33
CA GLN A 77 -36.53 1.34 4.36
C GLN A 77 -36.07 0.58 5.62
N LYS A 78 -36.89 -0.36 6.11
CA LYS A 78 -36.52 -1.22 7.25
C LYS A 78 -35.29 -2.08 6.97
N ARG A 79 -35.12 -2.58 5.73
CA ARG A 79 -33.92 -3.32 5.32
C ARG A 79 -32.67 -2.42 5.38
N ILE A 80 -32.75 -1.21 4.84
CA ILE A 80 -31.65 -0.22 4.88
C ILE A 80 -31.28 0.11 6.34
N GLU A 81 -32.26 0.36 7.19
CA GLU A 81 -32.05 0.63 8.62
C GLU A 81 -31.38 -0.55 9.34
N LYS A 82 -31.82 -1.77 9.06
CA LYS A 82 -31.22 -2.99 9.59
C LYS A 82 -29.76 -3.12 9.12
N GLN A 83 -29.50 -2.92 7.84
CA GLN A 83 -28.15 -3.01 7.28
C GLN A 83 -27.21 -1.97 7.90
N TRP A 84 -27.65 -0.73 8.06
CA TRP A 84 -26.88 0.30 8.77
C TRP A 84 -26.55 -0.09 10.21
N LYS A 85 -27.52 -0.67 10.93
CA LYS A 85 -27.33 -1.13 12.30
C LYS A 85 -26.31 -2.27 12.38
N GLU A 86 -26.32 -3.18 11.42
CA GLU A 86 -25.38 -4.31 11.35
C GLU A 86 -23.97 -3.87 10.93
N ASP A 87 -23.88 -2.99 9.93
CA ASP A 87 -22.60 -2.54 9.39
C ASP A 87 -21.90 -1.55 10.30
N GLY A 88 -22.66 -0.75 11.05
CA GLY A 88 -22.15 0.29 11.94
C GLY A 88 -21.62 1.51 11.18
N LEU A 89 -22.02 2.69 11.65
CA LEU A 89 -21.61 3.96 11.06
C LEU A 89 -20.17 4.32 11.47
N LEU A 90 -19.35 4.74 10.51
CA LEU A 90 -18.15 5.51 10.80
C LEU A 90 -18.44 7.00 10.51
N PRO A 91 -18.15 7.92 11.44
CA PRO A 91 -18.41 9.34 11.23
C PRO A 91 -17.54 9.93 10.10
N ARG A 92 -16.43 9.26 9.77
CA ARG A 92 -15.55 9.53 8.64
C ARG A 92 -14.97 8.20 8.16
N PRO A 93 -14.58 8.06 6.88
CA PRO A 93 -13.83 6.90 6.43
C PRO A 93 -12.62 6.64 7.34
N CYS A 94 -12.12 5.41 7.39
CA CYS A 94 -10.99 5.00 8.22
C CYS A 94 -9.84 4.51 7.32
N LEU A 95 -8.66 5.12 7.45
CA LEU A 95 -7.46 4.71 6.71
C LEU A 95 -7.01 3.30 7.14
N LEU A 96 -6.87 2.39 6.18
CA LEU A 96 -6.54 0.99 6.48
C LEU A 96 -5.04 0.68 6.42
N HIS A 97 -4.29 1.39 5.57
CA HIS A 97 -2.85 1.22 5.44
C HIS A 97 -2.19 2.52 4.96
N ARG A 98 -0.86 2.52 4.89
CA ARG A 98 -0.08 3.70 4.52
C ARG A 98 0.92 3.43 3.41
N LEU A 99 1.24 4.52 2.71
CA LEU A 99 2.37 4.64 1.80
C LEU A 99 3.33 5.71 2.33
N ASP A 100 4.61 5.61 1.95
CA ASP A 100 5.58 6.68 2.22
C ASP A 100 5.17 7.97 1.47
N LYS A 101 5.67 9.11 1.96
CA LYS A 101 5.36 10.45 1.39
C LYS A 101 5.51 10.46 -0.14
N ASP A 102 6.66 9.99 -0.59
CA ASP A 102 7.08 10.07 -1.99
C ASP A 102 6.76 8.80 -2.81
N THR A 103 6.09 7.82 -2.18
CA THR A 103 5.50 6.67 -2.88
C THR A 103 4.11 7.04 -3.35
N SER A 104 3.78 6.72 -4.60
CA SER A 104 2.45 6.97 -5.18
C SER A 104 1.62 5.69 -5.23
N GLY A 105 0.31 5.83 -5.48
CA GLY A 105 -0.55 4.69 -5.81
C GLY A 105 -1.68 4.42 -4.81
N ILE A 106 -2.20 3.20 -4.87
CA ILE A 106 -3.45 2.79 -4.25
C ILE A 106 -3.39 2.86 -2.71
N VAL A 107 -4.41 3.49 -2.14
CA VAL A 107 -4.67 3.51 -0.69
C VAL A 107 -6.14 3.19 -0.44
N ALA A 108 -6.41 2.24 0.46
CA ALA A 108 -7.75 1.85 0.86
C ALA A 108 -8.19 2.48 2.19
N LEU A 109 -9.46 2.86 2.21
CA LEU A 109 -10.18 3.34 3.38
C LEU A 109 -11.46 2.53 3.55
N ALA A 110 -11.77 2.17 4.80
CA ALA A 110 -13.06 1.59 5.18
C ALA A 110 -14.08 2.70 5.39
N ARG A 111 -15.32 2.44 4.97
CA ARG A 111 -16.44 3.37 5.16
C ARG A 111 -17.36 2.87 6.29
N THR A 112 -17.62 1.58 6.44
CA THR A 112 -18.41 1.07 7.60
C THR A 112 -17.54 0.44 8.69
N GLU A 113 -18.05 0.32 9.91
CA GLU A 113 -17.34 -0.35 11.01
C GLU A 113 -17.13 -1.85 10.70
N ARG A 114 -18.10 -2.50 10.05
CA ARG A 114 -17.96 -3.86 9.50
C ARG A 114 -16.80 -3.95 8.53
N SER A 115 -16.75 -3.07 7.53
CA SER A 115 -15.67 -3.06 6.54
C SER A 115 -14.30 -2.83 7.19
N ARG A 116 -14.22 -1.92 8.18
CA ARG A 116 -13.00 -1.63 8.93
C ARG A 116 -12.51 -2.88 9.66
N ARG A 117 -13.36 -3.53 10.45
CA ARG A 117 -13.01 -4.76 11.19
C ARG A 117 -12.57 -5.88 10.24
N HIS A 118 -13.31 -6.09 9.17
CA HIS A 118 -13.04 -7.15 8.18
C HIS A 118 -11.69 -6.94 7.48
N LEU A 119 -11.42 -5.72 7.02
CA LEU A 119 -10.21 -5.42 6.24
C LEU A 119 -8.97 -5.30 7.13
N VAL A 120 -9.09 -4.73 8.34
CA VAL A 120 -7.99 -4.72 9.31
C VAL A 120 -7.54 -6.14 9.63
N ARG A 121 -8.48 -7.07 9.81
CA ARG A 121 -8.16 -8.49 10.02
C ARG A 121 -7.41 -9.07 8.82
N GLN A 122 -7.86 -8.81 7.60
CA GLN A 122 -7.15 -9.31 6.41
C GLN A 122 -5.72 -8.73 6.26
N PHE A 123 -5.50 -7.47 6.66
CA PHE A 123 -4.16 -6.88 6.73
C PHE A 123 -3.28 -7.54 7.80
N GLN A 124 -3.86 -7.90 8.95
CA GLN A 124 -3.16 -8.60 10.03
C GLN A 124 -2.83 -10.05 9.66
N ASP A 125 -3.74 -10.72 8.97
CA ASP A 125 -3.61 -12.11 8.50
C ASP A 125 -2.76 -12.22 7.22
N HIS A 126 -2.23 -11.12 6.70
CA HIS A 126 -1.42 -11.05 5.47
C HIS A 126 -2.11 -11.64 4.23
N SER A 127 -3.46 -11.60 4.19
CA SER A 127 -4.26 -12.13 3.08
C SER A 127 -4.53 -11.11 1.97
N ILE A 128 -4.26 -9.82 2.23
CA ILE A 128 -4.33 -8.77 1.21
C ILE A 128 -3.03 -8.75 0.41
N VAL A 129 -3.15 -8.87 -0.92
CA VAL A 129 -2.01 -8.78 -1.82
C VAL A 129 -1.85 -7.32 -2.27
N LYS A 130 -0.68 -6.75 -2.02
CA LYS A 130 -0.29 -5.41 -2.49
C LYS A 130 0.86 -5.56 -3.47
N ARG A 131 0.70 -5.03 -4.69
CA ARG A 131 1.73 -5.07 -5.72
C ARG A 131 2.24 -3.68 -6.04
N TYR A 132 3.55 -3.58 -6.18
CA TYR A 132 4.27 -2.35 -6.43
C TYR A 132 5.15 -2.50 -7.67
N LEU A 133 5.30 -1.43 -8.42
CA LEU A 133 6.37 -1.30 -9.41
C LEU A 133 7.50 -0.48 -8.81
N ALA A 134 8.73 -0.98 -8.95
CA ALA A 134 9.94 -0.30 -8.50
C ALA A 134 11.01 -0.33 -9.61
N VAL A 135 11.62 0.82 -9.89
CA VAL A 135 12.83 0.88 -10.72
C VAL A 135 14.04 0.94 -9.81
N VAL A 136 14.94 -0.03 -9.94
CA VAL A 136 16.16 -0.14 -9.13
C VAL A 136 17.42 0.04 -9.98
N GLN A 137 18.53 0.33 -9.31
CA GLN A 137 19.87 0.33 -9.88
C GLN A 137 20.84 -0.34 -8.90
N GLN A 138 22.01 -0.79 -9.37
CA GLN A 138 23.06 -1.27 -8.47
C GLN A 138 23.71 -0.12 -7.68
N GLY A 139 24.29 -0.47 -6.54
CA GLY A 139 25.16 0.42 -5.77
C GLY A 139 24.51 1.01 -4.53
N ALA A 140 24.04 0.16 -3.62
CA ALA A 140 23.58 0.62 -2.31
C ALA A 140 24.74 1.24 -1.48
N PRO A 141 24.45 2.27 -0.65
CA PRO A 141 25.41 2.75 0.34
C PRO A 141 25.86 1.65 1.30
N ALA A 142 27.10 1.71 1.78
CA ALA A 142 27.66 0.68 2.67
C ALA A 142 26.84 0.45 3.95
N TRP A 143 26.22 1.49 4.50
CA TRP A 143 25.40 1.37 5.72
C TRP A 143 24.11 0.56 5.52
N ALA A 144 23.67 0.34 4.28
CA ALA A 144 22.46 -0.44 3.97
C ALA A 144 22.71 -1.96 4.01
N GLN A 145 23.97 -2.40 4.14
CA GLN A 145 24.29 -3.82 4.30
C GLN A 145 23.54 -4.42 5.51
N PRO A 146 23.01 -5.65 5.39
CA PRO A 146 22.32 -6.30 6.50
C PRO A 146 23.18 -6.42 7.75
N ARG A 147 22.63 -6.04 8.91
CA ARG A 147 23.25 -6.21 10.24
C ARG A 147 22.70 -7.43 10.99
N ALA A 148 21.85 -8.22 10.33
CA ALA A 148 21.26 -9.46 10.82
C ALA A 148 21.07 -10.41 9.63
N THR A 149 20.58 -11.63 9.91
CA THR A 149 20.27 -12.61 8.87
C THR A 149 19.32 -12.00 7.83
N PHE A 150 19.77 -12.02 6.58
CA PHE A 150 19.00 -11.61 5.43
C PHE A 150 19.07 -12.73 4.40
N THR A 151 17.97 -13.45 4.23
CA THR A 151 17.90 -14.59 3.33
C THR A 151 17.32 -14.13 1.99
N ILE A 152 18.00 -14.51 0.93
CA ILE A 152 17.53 -14.38 -0.45
C ILE A 152 17.20 -15.78 -0.92
N ALA A 153 15.93 -16.09 -1.08
CA ALA A 153 15.50 -17.39 -1.60
C ALA A 153 15.00 -17.19 -3.03
N LYS A 154 15.71 -17.74 -4.01
CA LYS A 154 15.35 -17.67 -5.43
C LYS A 154 14.50 -18.87 -5.81
N ARG A 155 13.45 -18.62 -6.59
CA ARG A 155 12.60 -19.66 -7.16
C ARG A 155 13.27 -20.25 -8.40
N SER A 156 13.43 -21.56 -8.41
CA SER A 156 13.90 -22.31 -9.58
C SER A 156 12.79 -22.43 -10.64
N PRO A 157 13.14 -22.74 -11.90
CA PRO A 157 12.16 -23.07 -12.93
C PRO A 157 11.20 -24.22 -12.54
N GLU A 158 11.69 -25.19 -11.76
CA GLU A 158 10.94 -26.33 -11.25
C GLU A 158 10.08 -25.98 -10.02
N GLY A 159 10.17 -24.74 -9.53
CA GLY A 159 9.38 -24.23 -8.41
C GLY A 159 10.02 -24.44 -7.03
N SER A 160 11.21 -25.04 -6.93
CA SER A 160 11.94 -25.15 -5.66
C SER A 160 12.60 -23.83 -5.27
N MET A 161 12.84 -23.63 -3.97
CA MET A 161 13.49 -22.42 -3.45
C MET A 161 14.93 -22.72 -3.06
N HIS A 162 15.89 -21.97 -3.60
CA HIS A 162 17.31 -22.09 -3.28
C HIS A 162 17.82 -20.80 -2.63
N GLN A 163 18.60 -20.92 -1.56
CA GLN A 163 19.20 -19.76 -0.91
C GLN A 163 20.41 -19.27 -1.72
N GLU A 164 20.45 -17.96 -1.96
CA GLU A 164 21.53 -17.29 -2.66
C GLU A 164 22.27 -16.35 -1.71
N ARG A 165 23.60 -16.29 -1.84
CA ARG A 165 24.43 -15.34 -1.07
C ARG A 165 24.58 -14.00 -1.79
N VAL A 166 24.59 -14.04 -3.12
CA VAL A 166 24.73 -12.88 -4.01
C VAL A 166 23.80 -13.11 -5.18
N ILE A 167 23.04 -12.09 -5.58
CA ILE A 167 22.14 -12.17 -6.73
C ILE A 167 22.50 -11.13 -7.78
N THR A 168 22.52 -11.58 -9.04
CA THR A 168 22.43 -10.70 -10.20
C THR A 168 21.00 -10.78 -10.70
N LEU A 169 20.33 -9.63 -10.83
CA LEU A 169 18.94 -9.61 -11.29
C LEU A 169 18.89 -10.00 -12.77
N ALA A 170 18.30 -11.16 -13.08
CA ALA A 170 17.97 -11.56 -14.44
C ALA A 170 16.46 -11.53 -14.67
N GLN A 171 16.06 -11.29 -15.92
CA GLN A 171 14.66 -11.15 -16.28
C GLN A 171 13.87 -12.43 -16.02
N ASN A 172 12.61 -12.28 -15.59
CA ASN A 172 11.69 -13.35 -15.22
C ASN A 172 12.09 -14.16 -13.98
N GLU A 173 13.09 -13.71 -13.21
CA GLU A 173 13.42 -14.33 -11.93
C GLU A 173 12.48 -13.86 -10.82
N GLU A 174 12.14 -14.79 -9.94
CA GLU A 174 11.35 -14.54 -8.73
C GLU A 174 12.18 -14.91 -7.50
N PHE A 175 12.18 -14.05 -6.48
CA PHE A 175 12.87 -14.31 -5.22
C PHE A 175 12.16 -13.68 -4.03
N VAL A 176 12.41 -14.28 -2.87
CA VAL A 176 11.91 -13.85 -1.56
C VAL A 176 13.06 -13.25 -0.78
N LEU A 177 12.84 -12.03 -0.27
CA LEU A 177 13.75 -11.34 0.64
C LEU A 177 13.17 -11.43 2.04
N ASP A 178 13.83 -12.16 2.92
CA ASP A 178 13.44 -12.34 4.32
C ASP A 178 14.51 -11.76 5.24
N GLY A 179 14.12 -10.77 6.04
CA GLY A 179 15.01 -10.13 6.98
C GLY A 179 14.26 -9.25 7.96
N PRO A 180 14.60 -9.28 9.27
CA PRO A 180 13.92 -8.45 10.26
C PRO A 180 14.27 -6.97 10.06
N LEU A 181 13.25 -6.10 10.07
CA LEU A 181 13.42 -4.66 9.90
C LEU A 181 13.25 -3.89 11.20
N GLN A 182 14.23 -3.03 11.49
CA GLN A 182 14.19 -2.06 12.59
C GLN A 182 14.50 -0.65 12.09
N ARG A 183 14.27 0.33 12.95
CA ARG A 183 14.86 1.66 12.76
C ARG A 183 16.38 1.56 12.93
N ASP A 184 17.09 2.29 12.10
CA ASP A 184 18.54 2.41 12.21
C ASP A 184 18.90 3.17 13.50
N PRO A 185 19.72 2.59 14.40
CA PRO A 185 20.20 3.27 15.59
C PRO A 185 21.00 4.54 15.27
N ASP A 186 21.68 4.58 14.13
CA ASP A 186 22.58 5.67 13.74
C ASP A 186 21.84 6.82 13.03
N ASP A 187 20.72 6.52 12.36
CA ASP A 187 19.87 7.52 11.72
C ASP A 187 18.41 7.07 11.67
N ARG A 188 17.60 7.60 12.60
CA ARG A 188 16.19 7.24 12.78
C ARG A 188 15.29 7.48 11.55
N ARG A 189 15.77 8.19 10.51
CA ARG A 189 15.04 8.32 9.24
C ARG A 189 15.06 7.03 8.42
N ARG A 190 16.02 6.14 8.70
CA ARG A 190 16.25 4.89 7.97
C ARG A 190 15.60 3.71 8.70
N SER A 191 15.25 2.72 7.92
CA SER A 191 14.99 1.35 8.35
C SER A 191 16.07 0.45 7.74
N ILE A 192 16.59 -0.49 8.52
CA ILE A 192 17.65 -1.42 8.13
C ILE A 192 17.25 -2.85 8.48
N VAL A 193 17.87 -3.82 7.80
CA VAL A 193 17.83 -5.22 8.26
C VAL A 193 18.74 -5.34 9.48
N GLY A 194 18.16 -5.63 10.65
CA GLY A 194 18.87 -5.58 11.92
C GLY A 194 18.30 -6.49 13.00
N PRO A 195 19.10 -6.81 14.03
CA PRO A 195 18.82 -7.93 14.95
C PRO A 195 17.64 -7.68 15.89
N ALA A 196 17.28 -6.43 16.16
CA ALA A 196 16.10 -6.03 16.93
C ALA A 196 14.88 -5.72 16.02
N GLY A 197 14.94 -6.16 14.76
CA GLY A 197 13.89 -5.91 13.78
C GLY A 197 12.68 -6.82 13.94
N GLN A 198 11.54 -6.31 13.45
CA GLN A 198 10.34 -7.12 13.29
C GLN A 198 10.41 -7.89 11.98
N THR A 199 9.95 -9.14 11.97
CA THR A 199 9.92 -9.97 10.76
C THR A 199 9.30 -9.22 9.59
N ALA A 200 10.00 -9.27 8.47
CA ALA A 200 9.57 -8.69 7.22
C ALA A 200 9.92 -9.60 6.05
N GLN A 201 8.96 -9.77 5.15
CA GLN A 201 9.14 -10.57 3.94
C GLN A 201 8.61 -9.82 2.72
N THR A 202 9.44 -9.77 1.68
CA THR A 202 9.20 -9.04 0.43
C THR A 202 9.45 -9.99 -0.74
N LEU A 203 8.44 -10.23 -1.56
CA LEU A 203 8.56 -11.02 -2.78
C LEU A 203 8.88 -10.08 -3.93
N VAL A 204 9.76 -10.51 -4.83
CA VAL A 204 10.22 -9.71 -5.95
C VAL A 204 10.18 -10.56 -7.21
N LYS A 205 9.66 -9.97 -8.28
CA LYS A 205 9.73 -10.49 -9.64
C LYS A 205 10.44 -9.50 -10.54
N VAL A 206 11.44 -9.96 -11.27
CA VAL A 206 12.17 -9.13 -12.23
C VAL A 206 11.39 -9.09 -13.54
N LEU A 207 10.83 -7.92 -13.87
CA LEU A 207 10.03 -7.75 -15.09
C LEU A 207 10.91 -7.44 -16.30
N VAL A 208 11.83 -6.49 -16.15
CA VAL A 208 12.69 -6.02 -17.25
C VAL A 208 14.06 -5.65 -16.70
N VAL A 209 15.11 -6.13 -17.36
CA VAL A 209 16.50 -5.69 -17.11
C VAL A 209 16.94 -4.80 -18.28
N SER A 210 17.25 -3.54 -18.00
CA SER A 210 17.72 -2.57 -18.99
C SER A 210 18.78 -1.69 -18.35
N GLN A 211 20.05 -2.13 -18.42
CA GLN A 211 21.15 -1.50 -17.69
C GLN A 211 21.23 0.02 -17.95
N PRO A 212 21.48 0.83 -16.91
CA PRO A 212 21.81 0.44 -15.53
C PRO A 212 20.59 0.14 -14.64
N PHE A 213 19.39 0.08 -15.21
CA PHE A 213 18.14 -0.01 -14.48
C PHE A 213 17.48 -1.40 -14.56
N THR A 214 16.65 -1.70 -13.58
CA THR A 214 15.82 -2.90 -13.59
C THR A 214 14.43 -2.56 -13.05
N LEU A 215 13.40 -2.96 -13.78
CA LEU A 215 12.01 -2.85 -13.35
C LEU A 215 11.62 -4.12 -12.59
N LEU A 216 11.17 -3.92 -11.37
CA LEU A 216 10.70 -4.96 -10.47
C LEU A 216 9.22 -4.81 -10.22
N GLU A 217 8.53 -5.94 -10.15
CA GLU A 217 7.29 -6.05 -9.41
C GLU A 217 7.60 -6.56 -8.00
N VAL A 218 7.03 -5.90 -6.99
CA VAL A 218 7.28 -6.21 -5.59
C VAL A 218 5.96 -6.47 -4.88
N HIS A 219 5.86 -7.61 -4.19
CA HIS A 219 4.70 -7.94 -3.36
C HIS A 219 5.10 -7.93 -1.88
N LEU A 220 4.22 -7.35 -1.06
CA LEU A 220 4.44 -7.24 0.38
C LEU A 220 3.60 -8.27 1.13
N VAL A 221 4.27 -9.20 1.83
CA VAL A 221 3.62 -10.05 2.83
C VAL A 221 3.36 -9.22 4.09
N THR A 222 4.42 -8.58 4.59
CA THR A 222 4.36 -7.69 5.77
C THR A 222 4.33 -6.21 5.38
N GLY A 223 4.04 -5.32 6.34
CA GLY A 223 3.90 -3.88 6.11
C GLY A 223 4.79 -2.99 6.98
N ARG A 224 6.10 -3.27 7.08
CA ARG A 224 7.02 -2.48 7.93
C ARG A 224 7.38 -1.14 7.26
N THR A 225 7.82 -0.16 8.07
CA THR A 225 8.16 1.17 7.53
C THR A 225 9.37 1.09 6.60
N HIS A 226 9.26 1.69 5.41
CA HIS A 226 10.26 1.66 4.34
C HIS A 226 10.64 0.24 3.87
N GLN A 227 9.78 -0.77 4.08
CA GLN A 227 10.16 -2.17 3.89
C GLN A 227 10.76 -2.48 2.50
N ILE A 228 10.06 -2.10 1.43
CA ILE A 228 10.53 -2.31 0.05
C ILE A 228 11.90 -1.63 -0.16
N ARG A 229 12.00 -0.37 0.25
CA ARG A 229 13.20 0.46 0.07
C ARG A 229 14.40 -0.14 0.81
N ALA A 230 14.20 -0.56 2.06
CA ALA A 230 15.23 -1.15 2.90
C ALA A 230 15.68 -2.54 2.42
N HIS A 231 14.76 -3.43 2.06
CA HIS A 231 15.12 -4.77 1.54
C HIS A 231 15.86 -4.68 0.21
N LEU A 232 15.39 -3.83 -0.71
CA LEU A 232 16.04 -3.66 -2.01
C LEU A 232 17.43 -3.00 -1.86
N ALA A 233 17.59 -2.04 -0.95
CA ALA A 233 18.91 -1.48 -0.63
C ALA A 233 19.84 -2.52 0.03
N ALA A 234 19.32 -3.33 0.96
CA ALA A 234 20.06 -4.41 1.59
C ALA A 234 20.49 -5.51 0.60
N LEU A 235 19.70 -5.72 -0.46
CA LEU A 235 20.05 -6.56 -1.60
C LEU A 235 21.17 -5.97 -2.49
N GLY A 236 21.48 -4.68 -2.33
CA GLY A 236 22.43 -3.95 -3.17
C GLY A 236 21.80 -3.20 -4.35
N TYR A 237 20.46 -3.22 -4.47
CA TYR A 237 19.70 -2.64 -5.58
C TYR A 237 18.69 -1.57 -5.09
N PRO A 238 19.14 -0.41 -4.59
CA PRO A 238 18.23 0.62 -4.12
C PRO A 238 17.33 1.16 -5.24
N ILE A 239 16.17 1.67 -4.86
CA ILE A 239 15.23 2.29 -5.79
C ILE A 239 15.83 3.58 -6.33
N VAL A 240 15.74 3.78 -7.65
CA VAL A 240 16.20 4.99 -8.32
C VAL A 240 15.45 6.22 -7.78
N GLY A 241 16.18 7.30 -7.53
CA GLY A 241 15.65 8.56 -7.01
C GLY A 241 15.31 8.52 -5.51
N ASP A 242 15.56 7.42 -4.82
CA ASP A 242 15.38 7.33 -3.37
C ASP A 242 16.39 8.24 -2.64
N THR A 243 15.89 9.29 -2.00
CA THR A 243 16.73 10.31 -1.33
C THR A 243 17.41 9.83 -0.05
N ILE A 244 17.08 8.61 0.41
CA ILE A 244 17.67 8.00 1.60
C ILE A 244 18.57 6.84 1.21
N TYR A 245 18.06 5.91 0.40
CA TYR A 245 18.71 4.61 0.16
C TYR A 245 19.51 4.54 -1.13
N ALA A 246 19.29 5.44 -2.09
CA ALA A 246 20.06 5.45 -3.33
C ALA A 246 21.44 6.11 -3.12
N PRO A 247 22.44 5.75 -3.92
CA PRO A 247 23.72 6.45 -3.93
C PRO A 247 23.55 7.89 -4.43
N SER A 248 24.52 8.73 -4.11
CA SER A 248 24.63 10.08 -4.69
C SER A 248 24.63 10.00 -6.21
N THR A 249 23.89 10.91 -6.84
CA THR A 249 23.78 10.96 -8.30
C THR A 249 24.87 11.83 -8.90
N VAL A 250 25.26 11.52 -10.13
CA VAL A 250 26.18 12.34 -10.92
C VAL A 250 25.35 13.32 -11.76
N PRO A 251 25.64 14.63 -11.77
CA PRO A 251 24.95 15.58 -12.62
C PRO A 251 24.92 15.14 -14.09
N GLY A 252 23.77 15.30 -14.74
CA GLY A 252 23.57 14.91 -16.14
C GLY A 252 23.11 13.46 -16.37
N THR A 253 23.02 12.63 -15.32
CA THR A 253 22.42 11.29 -15.46
C THR A 253 20.90 11.32 -15.29
N PRO A 254 20.15 10.35 -15.87
CA PRO A 254 18.70 10.27 -15.68
C PRO A 254 18.28 10.21 -14.21
N GLN A 255 19.08 9.56 -13.35
CA GLN A 255 18.81 9.46 -11.92
C GLN A 255 18.91 10.82 -11.21
N ALA A 256 19.81 11.70 -11.66
CA ALA A 256 19.96 13.04 -11.08
C ALA A 256 18.74 13.93 -11.34
N MET A 257 17.92 13.61 -12.35
CA MET A 257 16.66 14.31 -12.64
C MET A 257 15.51 13.85 -11.74
N MET A 258 15.65 12.70 -11.07
CA MET A 258 14.63 12.14 -10.19
C MET A 258 14.66 12.78 -8.82
N ARG A 259 13.49 13.18 -8.32
CA ARG A 259 13.32 13.86 -7.02
C ARG A 259 12.67 12.99 -5.95
N ARG A 260 12.35 11.74 -6.29
CA ARG A 260 11.64 10.79 -5.43
C ARG A 260 11.99 9.36 -5.81
N GLN A 261 11.74 8.42 -4.90
CA GLN A 261 11.81 7.00 -5.22
C GLN A 261 10.83 6.66 -6.35
N PHE A 262 11.33 5.93 -7.34
CA PHE A 262 10.53 5.38 -8.43
C PHE A 262 9.76 4.14 -7.95
N LEU A 263 8.84 4.36 -7.02
CA LEU A 263 8.00 3.34 -6.38
C LEU A 263 6.51 3.71 -6.51
N HIS A 264 5.70 2.77 -6.99
CA HIS A 264 4.27 2.97 -7.23
C HIS A 264 3.46 1.74 -6.80
N ALA A 265 2.49 1.92 -5.91
CA ALA A 265 1.53 0.90 -5.50
C ALA A 265 0.42 0.78 -6.56
N TYR A 266 0.53 -0.17 -7.47
CA TYR A 266 -0.33 -0.20 -8.66
C TYR A 266 -1.51 -1.17 -8.54
N SER A 267 -1.49 -2.11 -7.58
CA SER A 267 -2.57 -3.08 -7.37
C SER A 267 -2.76 -3.41 -5.89
N LEU A 268 -4.03 -3.51 -5.50
CA LEU A 268 -4.49 -4.00 -4.19
C LEU A 268 -5.56 -5.05 -4.46
N GLU A 269 -5.37 -6.25 -3.94
CA GLU A 269 -6.30 -7.37 -4.09
C GLU A 269 -6.75 -7.82 -2.71
N LEU A 270 -8.07 -7.84 -2.52
CA LEU A 270 -8.71 -8.25 -1.28
C LEU A 270 -9.10 -9.72 -1.39
N TRP A 271 -8.79 -10.53 -0.38
CA TRP A 271 -9.17 -11.94 -0.37
C TRP A 271 -10.69 -12.11 -0.23
N ARG A 272 -11.32 -11.30 0.62
CA ARG A 272 -12.78 -11.25 0.76
C ARG A 272 -13.26 -9.82 0.83
N TYR A 273 -14.29 -9.52 0.05
CA TYR A 273 -14.99 -8.26 0.16
C TYR A 273 -15.87 -8.25 1.45
N PRO A 274 -16.14 -7.08 2.06
CA PRO A 274 -16.93 -6.96 3.29
C PRO A 274 -18.46 -6.93 3.08
N ASP A 275 -19.00 -7.74 2.16
CA ASP A 275 -20.44 -7.93 1.91
C ASP A 275 -21.09 -8.98 2.83
#